data_AF-A0A9D1HDG1-F1
#
_entry.id   AF-A0A9D1HDG1-F1
#
_cell.length_a   1.000
_cell.length_b   1.000
_cell.length_c   1.000
_cell.angle_alpha   90.00
_cell.angle_beta   90.00
_cell.angle_gamma   90.00
#
_symmetry.space_group_name_H-M   'P 1'
#
loop_
_entity.id
_entity.type
_entity.pdbx_description
1 polymer ?
#
loop_
_entity_poly.entity_id
_entity_poly.type
_entity_poly.pdbx_seq_one_letter_code
_entity_poly.pdbx_strand_id
1 'polypeptide(L)'
;MKKFRRYEIEGTVFDIPMYWDELSQKYLEDYSGIAEKPLYTSDGYPILLTIEDACNYIERINDDPISIDCGSCRHYNQISGTLLGVCRNKNRRLTEIAEDPEKNRSKKKQEVERG
;
A
#
# COMPACT_ATOMS: atom_id res chain seq x y z
N MET A 1 -19.44 -7.56 14.09
CA MET A 1 -17.96 -7.70 14.12
C MET A 1 -17.40 -7.03 12.88
N LYS A 2 -16.37 -6.19 13.02
CA LYS A 2 -15.61 -5.72 11.86
C LYS A 2 -14.76 -6.89 11.34
N LYS A 3 -14.77 -7.12 10.02
CA LYS A 3 -13.93 -8.13 9.36
C LYS A 3 -12.75 -7.43 8.71
N PHE A 4 -11.62 -8.12 8.68
CA PHE A 4 -10.38 -7.64 8.09
C PHE A 4 -9.69 -8.77 7.35
N ARG A 5 -8.97 -8.43 6.29
CA ARG A 5 -8.04 -9.33 5.61
C ARG A 5 -6.61 -8.88 5.87
N ARG A 6 -5.81 -9.78 6.45
CA ARG A 6 -4.40 -9.52 6.75
C ARG A 6 -3.52 -9.80 5.55
N TYR A 7 -2.55 -8.92 5.34
CA TYR A 7 -1.51 -9.03 4.34
C TYR A 7 -0.13 -8.93 4.97
N GLU A 8 0.82 -9.63 4.37
CA GLU A 8 2.25 -9.43 4.56
C GLU A 8 2.87 -9.22 3.18
N ILE A 9 3.36 -8.01 2.93
CA ILE A 9 3.97 -7.63 1.65
C ILE A 9 5.33 -7.02 1.96
N GLU A 10 6.39 -7.74 1.56
CA GLU A 10 7.78 -7.27 1.64
C GLU A 10 8.14 -6.67 3.01
N GLY A 11 7.82 -7.41 4.07
CA GLY A 11 8.12 -7.05 5.46
C GLY A 11 7.13 -6.06 6.11
N THR A 12 6.14 -5.55 5.39
CA THR A 12 5.04 -4.77 5.97
C THR A 12 3.82 -5.65 6.19
N VAL A 13 3.34 -5.70 7.44
CA VAL A 13 2.10 -6.37 7.82
C VAL A 13 1.01 -5.34 8.04
N PHE A 14 -0.15 -5.53 7.42
CA PHE A 14 -1.29 -4.63 7.57
C PHE A 14 -2.61 -5.36 7.35
N ASP A 15 -3.69 -4.73 7.80
CA ASP A 15 -5.06 -5.26 7.73
C ASP A 15 -5.91 -4.35 6.83
N ILE A 16 -6.57 -4.93 5.82
CA ILE A 16 -7.55 -4.23 4.99
C ILE A 16 -8.95 -4.47 5.57
N PRO A 17 -9.74 -3.41 5.84
CA PRO A 17 -11.13 -3.56 6.25
C PRO A 17 -11.95 -4.31 5.18
N MET A 18 -12.95 -5.06 5.62
CA MET A 18 -13.87 -5.72 4.70
C MET A 18 -15.30 -5.24 4.94
N TYR A 19 -16.05 -5.05 3.87
CA TYR A 19 -17.48 -4.74 3.90
C TYR A 19 -18.29 -5.86 3.24
N TRP A 20 -19.54 -6.01 3.65
CA TRP A 20 -20.48 -6.90 2.98
C TRP A 20 -21.02 -6.18 1.74
N ASP A 21 -20.82 -6.78 0.57
CA ASP A 21 -21.35 -6.28 -0.69
C ASP A 21 -22.65 -7.04 -1.02
N GLU A 22 -23.76 -6.31 -1.05
CA GLU A 22 -25.08 -6.91 -1.27
C GLU A 22 -25.25 -7.47 -2.70
N LEU A 23 -24.58 -6.90 -3.69
CA LEU A 23 -24.70 -7.36 -5.07
C LEU A 23 -24.03 -8.72 -5.28
N SER A 24 -22.82 -8.88 -4.77
CA SER A 24 -22.05 -10.13 -4.87
C SER A 24 -22.34 -11.13 -3.74
N GLN A 25 -23.10 -10.72 -2.70
CA GLN A 25 -23.39 -11.51 -1.50
C GLN A 25 -22.11 -12.07 -0.86
N LYS A 26 -21.05 -11.25 -0.82
CA LYS A 26 -19.73 -11.62 -0.32
C LYS A 26 -19.11 -10.47 0.46
N TYR A 27 -18.13 -10.81 1.30
CA TYR A 27 -17.26 -9.80 1.89
C TYR A 27 -16.18 -9.39 0.88
N LEU A 28 -16.13 -8.10 0.57
CA LEU A 28 -15.12 -7.48 -0.28
C LEU A 28 -14.17 -6.63 0.55
N GLU A 29 -12.98 -6.42 0.01
CA GLU A 29 -11.94 -5.58 0.59
C GLU A 29 -12.23 -4.10 0.33
N ASP A 30 -12.12 -3.29 1.38
CA ASP A 30 -12.24 -1.85 1.30
C ASP A 30 -10.85 -1.22 1.08
N TYR A 31 -10.55 -0.93 -0.17
CA TYR A 31 -9.28 -0.33 -0.59
C TYR A 31 -9.25 1.20 -0.49
N SER A 32 -10.32 1.85 0.01
CA SER A 32 -10.44 3.33 0.04
C SER A 32 -9.24 4.02 0.70
N GLY A 33 -8.76 3.47 1.82
CA GLY A 33 -7.60 4.03 2.52
C GLY A 33 -6.29 3.95 1.73
N ILE A 34 -6.09 2.91 0.92
CA ILE A 34 -4.89 2.74 0.08
C ILE A 34 -4.96 3.65 -1.14
N ALA A 35 -6.14 3.81 -1.73
CA ALA A 35 -6.38 4.74 -2.84
C ALA A 35 -6.15 6.20 -2.42
N GLU A 36 -6.49 6.58 -1.18
CA GLU A 36 -6.19 7.91 -0.66
C GLU A 36 -4.70 8.09 -0.34
N LYS A 37 -4.08 7.08 0.27
CA LYS A 37 -2.67 7.14 0.67
C LYS A 37 -2.02 5.76 0.54
N PRO A 38 -0.92 5.63 -0.23
CA PRO A 38 -0.21 4.36 -0.33
C PRO A 38 0.30 3.91 1.03
N LEU A 39 0.29 2.60 1.22
CA LEU A 39 1.11 1.95 2.23
C LEU A 39 2.53 1.80 1.70
N TYR A 40 3.46 1.43 2.56
CA TYR A 40 4.85 1.27 2.17
C TYR A 40 5.40 -0.05 2.71
N THR A 41 6.25 -0.69 1.92
CA THR A 41 7.03 -1.85 2.34
C THR A 41 8.04 -1.44 3.41
N SER A 42 8.64 -2.42 4.09
CA SER A 42 9.66 -2.16 5.11
C SER A 42 10.88 -1.41 4.55
N ASP A 43 11.16 -1.59 3.25
CA ASP A 43 12.21 -0.87 2.53
C ASP A 43 11.77 0.51 2.02
N GLY A 44 10.52 0.92 2.24
CA GLY A 44 9.98 2.23 1.84
C GLY A 44 9.44 2.28 0.41
N TYR A 45 9.20 1.15 -0.26
CA TYR A 45 8.56 1.15 -1.58
C TYR A 45 7.04 1.21 -1.45
N PRO A 46 6.32 2.00 -2.27
CA PRO A 46 4.88 2.12 -2.14
C PRO A 46 4.15 0.85 -2.57
N ILE A 47 3.18 0.46 -1.75
CA ILE A 47 2.16 -0.55 -2.00
C ILE A 47 0.91 0.20 -2.47
N LEU A 48 0.47 -0.10 -3.69
CA LEU A 48 -0.58 0.62 -4.42
C LEU A 48 -1.59 -0.39 -4.99
N LEU A 49 -2.72 0.13 -5.49
CA LEU A 49 -3.62 -0.67 -6.31
C LEU A 49 -3.09 -0.79 -7.74
N THR A 50 -3.41 -1.89 -8.40
CA THR A 50 -3.03 -2.14 -9.80
C THR A 50 -3.66 -1.11 -10.75
N ILE A 51 -4.83 -0.59 -10.37
CA ILE A 51 -5.62 0.36 -11.15
C ILE A 51 -5.31 1.83 -10.86
N GLU A 52 -4.30 2.12 -10.04
CA GLU A 52 -3.87 3.51 -9.78
C GLU A 52 -3.32 4.15 -11.05
N ASP A 53 -3.60 5.44 -11.24
CA ASP A 53 -3.07 6.22 -12.34
C ASP A 53 -1.53 6.13 -12.41
N ALA A 54 -1.02 6.01 -13.63
CA ALA A 54 0.39 5.97 -13.91
C ALA A 54 1.10 7.23 -13.44
N CYS A 55 2.17 7.06 -12.66
CA CYS A 55 3.00 8.18 -12.26
C CYS A 55 3.90 8.68 -13.40
N ASN A 56 4.51 9.86 -13.21
CA ASN A 56 5.47 10.47 -14.15
C ASN A 56 6.73 9.62 -14.44
N TYR A 57 6.93 8.52 -13.72
CA TYR A 57 8.06 7.59 -13.90
C TYR A 57 7.62 6.24 -14.51
N ILE A 58 6.45 6.19 -15.15
CA ILE A 58 5.97 4.98 -15.82
C ILE A 58 6.94 4.56 -16.93
N GLU A 59 7.28 3.27 -16.91
CA GLU A 59 7.89 2.58 -18.04
C GLU A 59 6.91 1.52 -18.48
N ARG A 60 6.28 1.72 -19.63
CA ARG A 60 5.21 0.86 -20.11
C ARG A 60 5.73 -0.50 -20.53
N ILE A 61 4.97 -1.54 -20.26
CA ILE A 61 5.19 -2.86 -20.85
C ILE A 61 4.74 -2.77 -22.32
N ASN A 62 5.61 -3.16 -23.26
CA ASN A 62 5.36 -3.19 -24.70
C ASN A 62 5.06 -1.83 -25.38
N ASP A 63 5.45 -0.70 -24.78
CA ASP A 63 5.25 0.66 -25.34
C ASP A 63 3.80 1.00 -25.72
N ASP A 64 2.81 0.31 -25.14
CA ASP A 64 1.39 0.53 -25.45
C ASP A 64 0.93 1.93 -25.00
N PRO A 65 0.58 2.85 -25.90
CA PRO A 65 0.20 4.21 -25.52
C PRO A 65 -1.10 4.30 -24.70
N ILE A 66 -1.91 3.23 -24.65
CA ILE A 66 -3.18 3.15 -23.91
C ILE A 66 -2.94 2.72 -22.44
N SER A 67 -1.75 2.20 -22.13
CA SER A 67 -1.36 1.86 -20.76
C SER A 67 -1.26 3.13 -19.91
N ILE A 68 -2.22 3.29 -18.99
CA ILE A 68 -2.37 4.46 -18.12
C ILE A 68 -2.36 4.13 -16.63
N ASP A 69 -2.26 2.87 -16.24
CA ASP A 69 -2.28 2.44 -14.84
C ASP A 69 -0.95 1.83 -14.36
N CYS A 70 -0.84 1.66 -13.04
CA CYS A 70 0.30 1.01 -12.39
C CYS A 70 0.48 -0.44 -12.88
N GLY A 71 -0.60 -1.18 -13.12
CA GLY A 71 -0.58 -2.56 -13.61
C GLY A 71 0.18 -2.75 -14.92
N SER A 72 0.26 -1.68 -15.71
CA SER A 72 0.95 -1.69 -17.00
C SER A 72 2.40 -1.21 -16.94
N CYS A 73 2.91 -0.84 -15.76
CA CYS A 73 4.26 -0.35 -15.54
C CYS A 73 5.24 -1.50 -15.23
N ARG A 74 6.41 -1.51 -15.88
CA ARG A 74 7.50 -2.49 -15.65
C ARG A 74 8.03 -2.48 -14.21
N HIS A 75 7.87 -1.38 -13.50
CA HIS A 75 8.31 -1.25 -12.11
C HIS A 75 7.27 -1.76 -11.11
N TYR A 76 6.05 -2.04 -11.53
CA TYR A 76 4.98 -2.49 -10.65
C TYR A 76 4.92 -4.00 -10.63
N ASN A 77 5.04 -4.58 -9.44
CA ASN A 77 4.94 -6.01 -9.23
C ASN A 77 3.63 -6.33 -8.51
N GLN A 78 2.63 -6.82 -9.25
CA GLN A 78 1.33 -7.18 -8.70
C GLN A 78 1.42 -8.46 -7.84
N ILE A 79 0.77 -8.44 -6.68
CA ILE A 79 0.63 -9.62 -5.84
C ILE A 79 -0.51 -10.49 -6.39
N SER A 80 -0.18 -11.74 -6.72
CA SER A 80 -1.10 -12.70 -7.34
C SER A 80 -2.40 -12.85 -6.54
N GLY A 81 -3.53 -12.78 -7.25
CA GLY A 81 -4.86 -12.93 -6.65
C GLY A 81 -5.35 -11.72 -5.85
N THR A 82 -4.71 -10.56 -5.99
CA THR A 82 -5.08 -9.32 -5.28
C THR A 82 -5.05 -8.11 -6.22
N LEU A 83 -5.67 -7.01 -5.81
CA LEU A 83 -5.51 -5.70 -6.47
C LEU A 83 -4.25 -4.96 -6.00
N LEU A 84 -3.47 -5.52 -5.08
CA LEU A 84 -2.29 -4.88 -4.51
C LEU A 84 -1.03 -5.22 -5.29
N GLY A 85 -0.07 -4.32 -5.25
CA GLY A 85 1.26 -4.53 -5.78
C GLY A 85 2.24 -3.49 -5.29
N VAL A 86 3.52 -3.76 -5.53
CA VAL A 86 4.61 -2.90 -5.08
C VAL A 86 5.21 -2.18 -6.27
N CYS A 87 5.27 -0.85 -6.20
CA CYS A 87 6.04 -0.06 -7.16
C CYS A 87 7.51 -0.03 -6.73
N ARG A 88 8.38 -0.67 -7.52
CA ARG A 88 9.83 -0.77 -7.28
C ARG A 88 10.64 0.36 -7.93
N ASN A 89 9.98 1.40 -8.45
CA ASN A 89 10.69 2.55 -9.00
C ASN A 89 11.40 3.31 -7.85
N LYS A 90 12.72 3.46 -7.96
CA LYS A 90 13.57 4.10 -6.93
C LYS A 90 13.17 5.55 -6.64
N ASN A 91 12.62 6.28 -7.61
CA ASN A 91 12.16 7.66 -7.44
C ASN A 91 10.88 7.77 -6.59
N ARG A 92 10.16 6.66 -6.38
CA ARG A 92 8.94 6.59 -5.57
C ARG A 92 9.19 6.04 -4.16
N ARG A 93 10.42 5.63 -3.85
CA ARG A 93 10.80 5.08 -2.55
C ARG A 93 10.85 6.20 -1.50
N LEU A 94 10.19 6.02 -0.36
CA LEU A 94 10.39 6.89 0.80
C LEU A 94 11.79 6.67 1.38
N THR A 95 12.58 7.73 1.42
CA THR A 95 13.93 7.73 2.01
C THR A 95 13.90 7.90 3.52
N GLU A 96 12.80 8.42 4.05
CA GLU A 96 12.53 8.53 5.49
C GLU A 96 11.29 7.68 5.78
N ILE A 97 11.50 6.48 6.34
CA ILE A 97 10.39 5.69 6.87
C ILE A 97 9.89 6.48 8.09
N ALA A 98 8.79 7.20 7.95
CA ALA A 98 8.19 7.95 9.05
C ALA A 98 8.01 6.99 10.23
N GLU A 99 8.76 7.23 11.31
CA GLU A 99 8.66 6.40 12.52
C GLU A 99 7.20 6.40 13.00
N ASP A 100 6.70 5.21 13.32
CA ASP A 100 5.37 4.98 13.85
C ASP A 100 5.00 6.01 14.95
N PRO A 101 3.96 6.83 14.77
CA PRO A 101 3.54 7.81 15.76
C PRO A 101 3.17 7.18 17.12
N GLU A 102 2.79 5.89 17.17
CA GLU A 102 2.54 5.19 18.44
C GLU A 102 3.83 4.90 19.24
N LYS A 103 4.96 4.67 18.56
CA LYS A 103 6.27 4.54 19.24
C LYS A 103 6.71 5.86 19.87
N ASN A 104 6.40 7.00 19.26
CA ASN A 104 6.74 8.32 19.81
C ASN A 104 5.92 8.67 21.06
N ARG A 105 4.66 8.24 21.15
CA ARG A 105 3.85 8.45 22.36
C ARG A 105 4.38 7.65 23.56
N SER A 106 4.87 6.45 23.30
CA SER A 106 5.45 5.56 24.32
C SER A 106 6.83 6.04 24.81
N LYS A 107 7.69 6.54 23.91
CA LYS A 107 9.00 7.13 24.28
C LYS A 107 8.85 8.39 25.14
N LYS A 108 7.92 9.29 24.79
CA LYS A 108 7.70 10.55 25.53
C LYS A 108 7.16 10.32 26.94
N LYS A 109 6.42 9.22 27.18
CA LYS A 109 5.91 8.88 28.52
C LYS A 109 7.01 8.34 29.45
N GLN A 110 7.99 7.62 28.92
CA GLN A 110 9.11 7.08 29.71
C GLN A 110 10.16 8.14 30.10
N GLU A 111 10.33 9.21 29.31
CA GLU A 111 11.22 10.32 29.68
C GLU A 111 10.63 11.22 30.77
N VAL A 112 9.31 11.40 30.80
CA VAL A 112 8.63 12.22 31.83
C VAL A 112 8.60 11.52 33.19
N GLU A 113 8.65 10.19 33.24
CA GLU A 113 8.65 9.42 34.50
C GLU A 113 10.07 9.21 35.10
N ARG A 114 11.12 9.68 34.42
CA ARG A 114 12.53 9.59 34.86
C ARG A 114 13.19 10.95 35.14
N GLY A 115 12.44 12.05 35.00
CA GLY A 115 12.87 13.42 35.30
C GLY A 115 12.38 13.90 36.65
#